data_AF-A0AA88E250-F1
#
_entry.id   AF-A0AA88E250-F1
#
_cell.length_a   1.000
_cell.length_b   1.000
_cell.length_c   1.000
_cell.angle_alpha   90.00
_cell.angle_beta   90.00
_cell.angle_gamma   90.00
#
_symmetry.space_group_name_H-M   'P 1'
#
loop_
_entity.id
_entity.type
_entity.pdbx_description
1 polymer ?
#
loop_
_entity_poly.entity_id
_entity_poly.type
_entity_poly.pdbx_seq_one_letter_code
_entity_poly.pdbx_strand_id
1 'polypeptide(L)'
;MRSSRLHGGLLCHGGYLLIPDRSPRRIQDTRRRRASVPGPNDLPSRPPPSYVTLSIEFFRAGLRLSLHPFLSRALVRLNVAPMQLNANAYRILVSCYILWKMTFGFELPFRAFQNLFRMKSAPSSAGSYYFQGYKGTFNSGCPDSDKQFKHLWFYAGGRWLRSGPLYDEVLLRERVPVSFRDGYVWTRRPHTGTNNLVGISTLKETSDPERNQSRLLSHKSLQKYKWIGQASSDEDLLDRPGVTAP
;
A
#
# COMPACT_ATOMS: atom_id res chain seq x y z
N MET A 1 18.96 18.21 -28.19
CA MET A 1 18.45 17.39 -27.06
C MET A 1 18.27 18.30 -25.85
N ARG A 2 17.17 18.18 -25.07
CA ARG A 2 16.94 18.99 -23.85
C ARG A 2 16.46 18.10 -22.70
N SER A 3 17.12 18.22 -21.54
CA SER A 3 16.67 17.63 -20.28
C SER A 3 15.73 18.62 -19.59
N SER A 4 14.49 18.21 -19.32
CA SER A 4 13.52 19.01 -18.56
C SER A 4 13.40 18.51 -17.11
N ARG A 5 13.48 19.42 -16.13
CA ARG A 5 13.15 19.12 -14.73
C ARG A 5 11.65 19.23 -14.53
N LEU A 6 11.01 18.19 -14.00
CA LEU A 6 9.69 18.30 -13.41
C LEU A 6 9.82 18.75 -11.94
N HIS A 7 8.86 19.52 -11.45
CA HIS A 7 8.83 19.97 -10.06
C HIS A 7 8.83 18.76 -9.11
N GLY A 8 9.81 18.69 -8.20
CA GLY A 8 10.02 17.57 -7.29
C GLY A 8 11.34 16.81 -7.46
N GLY A 9 12.21 17.21 -8.40
CA GLY A 9 13.58 16.66 -8.51
C GLY A 9 13.69 15.31 -9.23
N LEU A 10 12.64 14.90 -9.94
CA LEU A 10 12.67 13.75 -10.84
C LEU A 10 13.28 14.14 -12.19
N LEU A 11 14.19 13.31 -12.69
CA LEU A 11 14.85 13.47 -13.99
C LEU A 11 14.26 12.50 -15.01
N CYS A 12 13.84 13.02 -16.15
CA CYS A 12 13.40 12.23 -17.30
C CYS A 12 14.51 12.15 -18.34
N HIS A 13 14.81 10.95 -18.83
CA HIS A 13 15.75 10.75 -19.94
C HIS A 13 15.21 9.67 -20.88
N GLY A 14 15.09 9.97 -22.17
CA GLY A 14 14.59 9.02 -23.19
C GLY A 14 13.16 8.50 -22.96
N GLY A 15 12.28 9.27 -22.32
CA GLY A 15 10.91 8.84 -21.99
C GLY A 15 10.76 8.01 -20.72
N TYR A 16 11.87 7.66 -20.06
CA TYR A 16 11.87 6.94 -18.79
C TYR A 16 12.08 7.88 -17.59
N LEU A 17 11.35 7.60 -16.51
CA LEU A 17 11.47 8.30 -15.24
C LEU A 17 12.55 7.62 -14.39
N LEU A 18 13.65 8.32 -14.09
CA LEU A 18 14.66 7.79 -13.17
C LEU A 18 14.19 7.97 -11.72
N ILE A 19 13.83 6.86 -11.08
CA ILE A 19 13.43 6.83 -9.67
C ILE A 19 14.67 6.49 -8.83
N PRO A 20 15.27 7.45 -8.11
CA PRO A 20 16.52 7.23 -7.39
C PRO A 20 16.32 6.23 -6.24
N ASP A 21 17.07 5.13 -6.26
CA ASP A 21 17.15 4.21 -5.13
C ASP A 21 18.02 4.84 -4.03
N ARG A 22 17.45 4.99 -2.83
CA ARG A 22 18.16 5.49 -1.63
C ARG A 22 18.39 4.38 -0.58
N SER A 23 18.43 3.11 -1.01
CA SER A 23 18.87 2.02 -0.13
C SER A 23 20.42 1.97 -0.07
N PRO A 24 21.03 1.88 1.13
CA PRO A 24 22.49 1.98 1.28
C PRO A 24 23.24 0.65 1.01
N ARG A 25 22.73 -0.22 0.13
CA ARG A 25 23.41 -1.48 -0.23
C ARG A 25 23.56 -1.63 -1.74
N ARG A 26 24.78 -1.37 -2.19
CA ARG A 26 25.28 -1.59 -3.55
C ARG A 26 25.38 -3.09 -3.85
N ILE A 27 24.27 -3.74 -4.18
CA ILE A 27 24.26 -5.05 -4.84
C ILE A 27 23.73 -4.85 -6.27
N GLN A 28 24.47 -5.35 -7.25
CA GLN A 28 24.15 -5.23 -8.68
C GLN A 28 23.03 -6.20 -9.08
N ASP A 29 21.78 -5.96 -8.67
CA ASP A 29 20.63 -6.62 -9.33
C ASP A 29 20.37 -5.91 -10.67
N THR A 30 20.77 -6.55 -11.77
CA THR A 30 20.62 -6.01 -13.13
C THR A 30 19.18 -6.05 -13.64
N ARG A 31 18.21 -6.59 -12.87
CA ARG A 31 16.76 -6.54 -13.18
C ARG A 31 16.16 -5.17 -12.86
N ARG A 32 16.69 -4.13 -13.51
CA ARG A 32 16.32 -2.72 -13.34
C ARG A 32 14.80 -2.53 -13.27
N ARG A 33 14.32 -1.90 -12.19
CA ARG A 33 12.98 -1.31 -12.14
C ARG A 33 12.86 -0.31 -13.30
N ARG A 34 11.81 -0.44 -14.12
CA ARG A 34 11.54 0.45 -15.25
C ARG A 34 10.34 1.33 -14.92
N ALA A 35 10.40 2.60 -15.28
CA ALA A 35 9.25 3.50 -15.19
C ALA A 35 9.11 4.26 -16.53
N SER A 36 8.00 4.05 -17.23
CA SER A 36 7.69 4.67 -18.52
C SER A 36 6.65 5.77 -18.33
N VAL A 37 6.93 6.95 -18.87
CA VAL A 37 5.92 8.02 -19.00
C VAL A 37 4.89 7.58 -20.06
N PRO A 38 3.58 7.81 -19.85
CA PRO A 38 2.56 7.42 -20.83
C PRO A 38 2.51 8.38 -22.02
N GLY A 39 2.22 7.83 -23.20
CA GLY A 39 1.93 8.57 -24.43
C GLY A 39 0.46 9.02 -24.54
N PRO A 40 0.11 9.77 -25.61
CA PRO A 40 -1.23 10.36 -25.77
C PRO A 40 -2.40 9.35 -25.82
N ASN A 41 -2.13 8.13 -26.31
CA ASN A 41 -3.12 7.07 -26.49
C ASN A 41 -3.08 6.01 -25.37
N ASP A 42 -2.16 6.14 -24.42
CA ASP A 42 -1.97 5.17 -23.34
C ASP A 42 -3.07 5.32 -22.28
N LEU A 43 -3.56 4.19 -21.77
CA LEU A 43 -4.64 4.16 -20.79
C LEU A 43 -4.16 3.57 -19.45
N PRO A 44 -4.53 4.20 -18.30
CA PRO A 44 -4.13 3.70 -16.99
C PRO A 44 -4.73 2.32 -16.67
N SER A 45 -5.83 1.95 -17.34
CA SER A 45 -6.51 0.65 -17.21
C SER A 45 -5.89 -0.48 -18.01
N ARG A 46 -5.06 -0.16 -19.02
CA ARG A 46 -4.47 -1.12 -19.98
C ARG A 46 -2.93 -0.96 -20.04
N PRO A 47 -2.19 -1.27 -18.97
CA PRO A 47 -0.74 -1.22 -19.01
C PRO A 47 -0.16 -2.27 -19.97
N PRO A 48 1.03 -2.02 -20.57
CA PRO A 48 1.75 -3.00 -21.38
C PRO A 48 2.06 -4.30 -20.62
N PRO A 49 2.28 -5.43 -21.33
CA PRO A 49 2.66 -6.69 -20.71
C PRO A 49 3.85 -6.55 -19.75
N SER A 50 3.74 -7.11 -18.55
CA SER A 50 4.73 -6.99 -17.45
C SER A 50 4.91 -5.59 -16.84
N TYR A 51 4.01 -4.65 -17.12
CA TYR A 51 3.92 -3.35 -16.44
C TYR A 51 2.65 -3.27 -15.58
N VAL A 52 2.66 -2.36 -14.61
CA VAL A 52 1.51 -1.95 -13.81
C VAL A 52 1.39 -0.43 -13.81
N THR A 53 0.17 0.09 -13.69
CA THR A 53 -0.05 1.54 -13.58
C THR A 53 0.08 2.01 -12.14
N LEU A 54 0.82 3.09 -11.90
CA LEU A 54 0.95 3.76 -10.59
C LEU A 54 0.73 5.27 -10.73
N SER A 55 0.28 5.92 -9.65
CA SER A 55 0.18 7.38 -9.55
C SER A 55 1.31 7.97 -8.69
N ILE A 56 1.75 9.19 -8.99
CA ILE A 56 2.69 9.95 -8.15
C ILE A 56 2.07 10.23 -6.77
N GLU A 57 0.76 10.39 -6.68
CA GLU A 57 0.05 10.61 -5.41
C GLU A 57 0.17 9.43 -4.44
N PHE A 58 0.45 8.22 -4.95
CA PHE A 58 0.68 7.06 -4.08
C PHE A 58 1.92 7.23 -3.21
N PHE A 59 2.98 7.87 -3.73
CA PHE A 59 4.20 8.13 -2.96
C PHE A 59 3.99 9.22 -1.90
N ARG A 60 3.12 10.20 -2.20
CA ARG A 60 2.62 11.20 -1.25
C ARG A 60 1.67 10.59 -0.19
N ALA A 61 0.94 9.54 -0.54
CA ALA A 61 0.17 8.69 0.38
C ALA A 61 1.02 7.69 1.18
N GLY A 62 2.36 7.69 1.02
CA GLY A 62 3.29 6.88 1.79
C GLY A 62 3.81 5.61 1.09
N LEU A 63 3.36 5.28 -0.13
CA LEU A 63 3.85 4.10 -0.86
C LEU A 63 5.31 4.29 -1.30
N ARG A 64 6.01 3.15 -1.46
CA ARG A 64 7.39 3.06 -1.97
C ARG A 64 7.45 1.92 -2.99
N LEU A 65 8.39 2.00 -3.95
CA LEU A 65 8.59 0.92 -4.93
C LEU A 65 9.27 -0.30 -4.29
N SER A 66 8.93 -1.48 -4.82
CA SER A 66 8.77 -2.70 -4.02
C SER A 66 7.72 -2.48 -2.92
N LEU A 67 6.44 -2.58 -3.32
CA LEU A 67 5.30 -2.44 -2.41
C LEU A 67 5.47 -3.31 -1.16
N HIS A 68 5.05 -2.78 -0.01
CA HIS A 68 5.05 -3.52 1.25
C HIS A 68 4.19 -4.81 1.13
N PRO A 69 4.63 -5.96 1.68
CA PRO A 69 3.90 -7.23 1.56
C PRO A 69 2.43 -7.16 2.00
N PHE A 70 2.11 -6.41 3.06
CA PHE A 70 0.72 -6.12 3.47
C PHE A 70 -0.12 -5.52 2.34
N LEU A 71 0.40 -4.49 1.66
CA LEU A 71 -0.30 -3.79 0.57
C LEU A 71 -0.46 -4.69 -0.66
N SER A 72 0.56 -5.50 -0.96
CA SER A 72 0.52 -6.48 -2.05
C SER A 72 -0.56 -7.55 -1.80
N ARG A 73 -0.60 -8.12 -0.59
CA ARG A 73 -1.64 -9.07 -0.16
C ARG A 73 -3.04 -8.44 -0.10
N ALA A 74 -3.13 -7.15 0.24
CA ALA A 74 -4.39 -6.43 0.15
C ALA A 74 -4.85 -6.38 -1.31
N LEU A 75 -4.06 -5.82 -2.23
CA LEU A 75 -4.41 -5.72 -3.67
C LEU A 75 -4.82 -7.07 -4.29
N VAL A 76 -4.13 -8.15 -3.93
CA VAL A 76 -4.49 -9.54 -4.30
C VAL A 76 -5.88 -9.92 -3.77
N ARG A 77 -6.12 -9.83 -2.45
CA ARG A 77 -7.42 -10.17 -1.84
C ARG A 77 -8.57 -9.31 -2.30
N LEU A 78 -8.26 -8.09 -2.73
CA LEU A 78 -9.20 -7.15 -3.34
C LEU A 78 -9.46 -7.45 -4.82
N ASN A 79 -8.64 -8.28 -5.49
CA ASN A 79 -8.60 -8.46 -6.94
C ASN A 79 -8.55 -7.14 -7.72
N VAL A 80 -7.76 -6.16 -7.26
CA VAL A 80 -7.62 -4.86 -7.93
C VAL A 80 -6.18 -4.55 -8.29
N ALA A 81 -6.00 -3.90 -9.45
CA ALA A 81 -4.73 -3.29 -9.80
C ALA A 81 -4.49 -2.02 -8.96
N PRO A 82 -3.21 -1.64 -8.71
CA PRO A 82 -2.90 -0.52 -7.83
C PRO A 82 -3.63 0.78 -8.15
N MET A 83 -3.75 1.14 -9.43
CA MET A 83 -4.39 2.37 -9.87
C MET A 83 -5.93 2.36 -9.78
N GLN A 84 -6.54 1.21 -9.47
CA GLN A 84 -7.98 1.14 -9.16
C GLN A 84 -8.31 1.59 -7.74
N LEU A 85 -7.35 1.57 -6.81
CA LEU A 85 -7.51 2.21 -5.50
C LEU A 85 -7.12 3.69 -5.58
N ASN A 86 -7.96 4.57 -5.03
CA ASN A 86 -7.61 5.99 -4.91
C ASN A 86 -6.51 6.22 -3.87
N ALA A 87 -5.86 7.40 -3.91
CA ALA A 87 -4.76 7.73 -2.98
C ALA A 87 -5.19 7.65 -1.50
N ASN A 88 -6.44 8.03 -1.17
CA ASN A 88 -6.97 7.94 0.21
C ASN A 88 -7.14 6.49 0.69
N ALA A 89 -7.47 5.53 -0.19
CA ALA A 89 -7.52 4.11 0.17
C ALA A 89 -6.15 3.58 0.62
N TYR A 90 -5.07 4.07 0.02
CA TYR A 90 -3.70 3.79 0.48
C TYR A 90 -3.37 4.46 1.80
N ARG A 91 -3.73 5.75 1.98
CA ARG A 91 -3.56 6.47 3.26
C ARG A 91 -4.23 5.70 4.40
N ILE A 92 -5.45 5.22 4.19
CA ILE A 92 -6.21 4.38 5.12
C ILE A 92 -5.49 3.05 5.40
N LEU A 93 -5.11 2.27 4.37
CA LEU A 93 -4.41 0.99 4.56
C LEU A 93 -3.10 1.13 5.35
N VAL A 94 -2.27 2.12 4.99
CA VAL A 94 -0.98 2.36 5.64
C VAL A 94 -1.16 2.86 7.07
N SER A 95 -2.08 3.80 7.30
CA SER A 95 -2.34 4.32 8.66
C SER A 95 -2.89 3.25 9.60
N CYS A 96 -3.82 2.41 9.13
CA CYS A 96 -4.34 1.31 9.93
C CYS A 96 -3.27 0.25 10.22
N TYR A 97 -2.41 -0.07 9.25
CA TYR A 97 -1.28 -0.98 9.48
C TYR A 97 -0.31 -0.44 10.54
N ILE A 98 0.09 0.83 10.43
CA ILE A 98 0.99 1.49 11.38
C ILE A 98 0.37 1.49 12.79
N LEU A 99 -0.88 1.95 12.92
CA LEU A 99 -1.56 2.01 14.21
C LEU A 99 -1.70 0.62 14.85
N TRP A 100 -2.15 -0.38 14.10
CA TRP A 100 -2.27 -1.75 14.60
C TRP A 100 -0.93 -2.31 15.08
N LYS A 101 0.15 -2.09 14.32
CA LYS A 101 1.49 -2.54 14.69
C LYS A 101 2.03 -1.79 15.91
N MET A 102 1.68 -0.51 16.11
CA MET A 102 2.00 0.26 17.32
C MET A 102 1.26 -0.25 18.55
N THR A 103 -0.05 -0.51 18.44
CA THR A 103 -0.89 -0.89 19.60
C THR A 103 -0.69 -2.34 20.02
N PHE A 104 -0.47 -3.26 19.08
CA PHE A 104 -0.46 -4.70 19.36
C PHE A 104 0.85 -5.42 19.04
N GLY A 105 1.83 -4.76 18.42
CA GLY A 105 3.13 -5.36 18.13
C GLY A 105 3.16 -6.38 16.96
N PHE A 106 2.04 -6.72 16.32
CA PHE A 106 1.97 -7.64 15.16
C PHE A 106 1.33 -7.02 13.89
N GLU A 107 1.34 -7.75 12.77
CA GLU A 107 0.77 -7.27 11.49
C GLU A 107 -0.77 -7.25 11.52
N LEU A 108 -1.37 -6.17 10.99
CA LEU A 108 -2.82 -6.00 10.84
C LEU A 108 -3.48 -7.17 10.07
N PRO A 109 -4.36 -7.97 10.71
CA PRO A 109 -5.11 -9.01 10.01
C PRO A 109 -6.11 -8.37 9.03
N PHE A 110 -6.16 -8.86 7.78
CA PHE A 110 -7.05 -8.28 6.77
C PHE A 110 -8.54 -8.35 7.15
N ARG A 111 -8.98 -9.38 7.89
CA ARG A 111 -10.34 -9.43 8.46
C ARG A 111 -10.61 -8.31 9.47
N ALA A 112 -9.62 -7.90 10.28
CA ALA A 112 -9.78 -6.79 11.20
C ALA A 112 -9.98 -5.47 10.41
N PHE A 113 -9.21 -5.26 9.34
CA PHE A 113 -9.42 -4.16 8.40
C PHE A 113 -10.85 -4.14 7.81
N GLN A 114 -11.37 -5.30 7.36
CA GLN A 114 -12.73 -5.44 6.82
C GLN A 114 -13.87 -5.19 7.85
N ASN A 115 -13.58 -5.18 9.16
CA ASN A 115 -14.55 -4.77 10.18
C ASN A 115 -14.58 -3.27 10.43
N LEU A 116 -13.48 -2.57 10.12
CA LEU A 116 -13.36 -1.12 10.20
C LEU A 116 -13.91 -0.47 8.92
N PHE A 117 -13.62 -1.03 7.75
CA PHE A 117 -13.98 -0.45 6.45
C PHE A 117 -14.76 -1.41 5.56
N ARG A 118 -15.66 -0.82 4.77
CA ARG A 118 -16.23 -1.42 3.55
C ARG A 118 -15.56 -0.83 2.32
N MET A 119 -15.46 -1.63 1.26
CA MET A 119 -15.06 -1.15 -0.06
C MET A 119 -16.29 -0.69 -0.84
N LYS A 120 -16.12 0.33 -1.68
CA LYS A 120 -17.16 0.82 -2.58
C LYS A 120 -16.56 1.22 -3.92
N SER A 121 -17.31 0.97 -4.99
CA SER A 121 -17.05 1.54 -6.31
C SER A 121 -17.24 3.05 -6.27
N ALA A 122 -16.35 3.80 -6.92
CA ALA A 122 -16.44 5.25 -7.03
C ALA A 122 -17.55 5.64 -8.01
N PRO A 123 -18.57 6.45 -7.61
CA PRO A 123 -19.73 6.74 -8.46
C PRO A 123 -19.37 7.39 -9.80
N SER A 124 -18.35 8.24 -9.81
CA SER A 124 -17.87 8.99 -10.98
C SER A 124 -16.65 8.36 -11.68
N SER A 125 -16.37 7.07 -11.43
CA SER A 125 -15.16 6.42 -11.94
C SER A 125 -15.31 4.91 -11.99
N ALA A 126 -15.83 4.40 -13.10
CA ALA A 126 -15.96 2.96 -13.36
C ALA A 126 -14.60 2.24 -13.16
N GLY A 127 -14.62 1.08 -12.52
CA GLY A 127 -13.43 0.30 -12.18
C GLY A 127 -12.49 0.96 -11.15
N SER A 128 -12.89 2.05 -10.48
CA SER A 128 -12.15 2.62 -9.34
C SER A 128 -12.89 2.42 -8.02
N TYR A 129 -12.15 2.29 -6.93
CA TYR A 129 -12.67 1.94 -5.61
C TYR A 129 -12.06 2.79 -4.50
N TYR A 130 -12.79 2.88 -3.39
CA TYR A 130 -12.37 3.55 -2.17
C TYR A 130 -12.86 2.80 -0.94
N PHE A 131 -12.23 3.06 0.20
CA PHE A 131 -12.70 2.57 1.50
C PHE A 131 -13.59 3.60 2.18
N GLN A 132 -14.72 3.15 2.72
CA GLN A 132 -15.58 3.93 3.60
C GLN A 132 -15.61 3.26 4.96
N GLY A 133 -15.28 3.99 6.02
CA GLY A 133 -15.43 3.51 7.39
C GLY A 133 -16.89 3.23 7.73
N TYR A 134 -17.13 2.31 8.66
CA TYR A 134 -18.41 2.23 9.36
C TYR A 134 -18.59 3.42 10.32
N LYS A 135 -19.75 3.58 10.97
CA LYS A 135 -19.92 4.58 12.04
C LYS A 135 -18.86 4.36 13.15
N GLY A 136 -18.25 5.45 13.64
CA GLY A 136 -17.20 5.41 14.65
C GLY A 136 -15.87 4.80 14.17
N THR A 137 -15.54 4.91 12.88
CA THR A 137 -14.28 4.40 12.33
C THR A 137 -13.25 5.51 12.19
N PHE A 138 -12.01 5.16 12.54
CA PHE A 138 -10.76 5.83 12.19
C PHE A 138 -10.74 6.40 10.76
N ASN A 139 -10.90 7.73 10.58
CA ASN A 139 -10.56 8.42 9.32
C ASN A 139 -10.45 9.97 9.45
N SER A 140 -9.92 10.49 10.56
CA SER A 140 -9.68 11.94 10.69
C SER A 140 -8.39 12.37 9.97
N GLY A 141 -8.41 13.55 9.34
CA GLY A 141 -7.24 14.13 8.67
C GLY A 141 -6.90 13.57 7.28
N CYS A 142 -7.81 12.82 6.65
CA CYS A 142 -7.69 12.48 5.23
C CYS A 142 -7.91 13.75 4.37
N PRO A 143 -7.10 14.03 3.34
CA PRO A 143 -7.37 15.12 2.39
C PRO A 143 -8.69 14.91 1.65
N ASP A 144 -9.35 16.01 1.31
CA ASP A 144 -10.47 16.00 0.35
C ASP A 144 -10.06 15.43 -1.00
N SER A 145 -11.06 15.04 -1.79
CA SER A 145 -10.95 14.27 -3.04
C SER A 145 -9.70 14.60 -3.87
N ASP A 146 -8.74 13.68 -3.85
CA ASP A 146 -7.41 13.80 -4.46
C ASP A 146 -7.49 13.70 -6.00
N LYS A 147 -8.14 14.66 -6.65
CA LYS A 147 -8.43 14.64 -8.10
C LYS A 147 -7.15 14.46 -8.94
N GLN A 148 -6.00 14.93 -8.45
CA GLN A 148 -4.70 14.83 -9.12
C GLN A 148 -4.23 13.38 -9.34
N PHE A 149 -4.67 12.41 -8.52
CA PHE A 149 -4.20 11.02 -8.63
C PHE A 149 -4.37 10.44 -10.04
N LYS A 150 -5.46 10.80 -10.73
CA LYS A 150 -5.80 10.33 -12.08
C LYS A 150 -5.00 10.99 -13.21
N HIS A 151 -4.37 12.14 -12.96
CA HIS A 151 -3.65 12.91 -13.98
C HIS A 151 -2.14 12.67 -13.94
N LEU A 152 -1.60 12.28 -12.77
CA LEU A 152 -0.16 12.07 -12.56
C LEU A 152 0.17 10.58 -12.44
N TRP A 153 0.08 9.85 -13.55
CA TRP A 153 0.31 8.39 -13.58
C TRP A 153 1.42 7.97 -14.56
N PHE A 154 1.98 6.78 -14.33
CA PHE A 154 3.03 6.19 -15.15
C PHE A 154 3.00 4.66 -15.08
N TYR A 155 3.67 3.99 -16.01
CA TYR A 155 3.81 2.53 -16.02
C TYR A 155 5.09 2.10 -15.31
N ALA A 156 4.98 1.24 -14.30
CA ALA A 156 6.12 0.61 -13.61
C ALA A 156 6.28 -0.86 -14.05
N GLY A 157 7.48 -1.27 -14.41
CA GLY A 157 7.80 -2.63 -14.87
C GLY A 157 9.05 -3.22 -14.21
N GLY A 158 9.23 -4.53 -14.35
CA GLY A 158 10.30 -5.27 -13.66
C GLY A 158 9.93 -5.63 -12.21
N ARG A 159 10.90 -5.65 -11.30
CA ARG A 159 10.71 -6.06 -9.89
C ARG A 159 10.12 -4.91 -9.04
N TRP A 160 8.87 -4.54 -9.33
CA TRP A 160 8.14 -3.43 -8.69
C TRP A 160 7.41 -3.82 -7.39
N LEU A 161 7.23 -5.13 -7.15
CA LEU A 161 6.82 -5.71 -5.86
C LEU A 161 8.05 -6.01 -4.99
N ARG A 162 7.87 -6.16 -3.68
CA ARG A 162 8.92 -6.71 -2.81
C ARG A 162 8.90 -8.23 -2.94
N SER A 163 10.06 -8.80 -3.22
CA SER A 163 10.33 -10.23 -3.22
C SER A 163 11.39 -10.50 -2.16
N GLY A 164 11.25 -11.62 -1.50
CA GLY A 164 12.13 -12.13 -0.47
C GLY A 164 11.76 -13.60 -0.24
N PRO A 165 12.65 -14.40 0.36
CA PRO A 165 12.46 -15.85 0.43
C PRO A 165 11.12 -16.26 1.10
N LEU A 166 10.66 -15.52 2.12
CA LEU A 166 9.37 -15.72 2.78
C LEU A 166 8.13 -15.24 1.99
N TYR A 167 8.33 -14.49 0.90
CA TYR A 167 7.23 -13.85 0.15
C TYR A 167 7.05 -14.42 -1.25
N ASP A 168 8.11 -14.97 -1.87
CA ASP A 168 8.03 -15.50 -3.22
C ASP A 168 7.09 -16.73 -3.26
N GLU A 169 7.24 -17.74 -2.40
CA GLU A 169 6.36 -18.94 -2.35
C GLU A 169 4.84 -18.63 -2.38
N VAL A 170 4.38 -17.71 -1.54
CA VAL A 170 2.94 -17.40 -1.39
C VAL A 170 2.44 -16.42 -2.46
N LEU A 171 3.23 -15.40 -2.82
CA LEU A 171 2.85 -14.42 -3.84
C LEU A 171 3.07 -14.93 -5.28
N LEU A 172 3.82 -16.02 -5.48
CA LEU A 172 3.91 -16.71 -6.77
C LEU A 172 2.58 -17.37 -7.18
N ARG A 173 1.78 -17.84 -6.20
CA ARG A 173 0.45 -18.42 -6.43
C ARG A 173 -0.60 -17.35 -6.72
N GLU A 174 -0.58 -16.24 -5.97
CA GLU A 174 -1.55 -15.14 -6.13
C GLU A 174 -0.88 -13.85 -6.62
N ARG A 175 -0.90 -13.61 -7.95
CA ARG A 175 -0.31 -12.40 -8.54
C ARG A 175 -1.19 -11.17 -8.36
N VAL A 176 -0.60 -10.05 -7.93
CA VAL A 176 -1.28 -8.74 -7.92
C VAL A 176 -1.78 -8.43 -9.34
N PRO A 177 -3.08 -8.10 -9.54
CA PRO A 177 -3.58 -7.70 -10.85
C PRO A 177 -2.82 -6.50 -11.40
N VAL A 178 -2.44 -6.58 -12.68
CA VAL A 178 -1.70 -5.50 -13.35
C VAL A 178 -2.63 -4.58 -14.15
N SER A 179 -3.60 -5.16 -14.85
CA SER A 179 -4.67 -4.46 -15.58
C SER A 179 -5.89 -4.25 -14.68
N PHE A 180 -6.78 -3.33 -15.06
CA PHE A 180 -8.03 -3.16 -14.31
C PHE A 180 -8.90 -4.41 -14.42
N ARG A 181 -9.47 -4.84 -13.30
CA ARG A 181 -10.39 -5.98 -13.16
C ARG A 181 -11.54 -5.62 -12.23
N ASP A 182 -12.59 -6.42 -12.21
CA ASP A 182 -13.64 -6.29 -11.21
C ASP A 182 -13.10 -6.66 -9.83
N GLY A 183 -12.99 -5.63 -8.99
CA GLY A 183 -12.56 -5.76 -7.60
C GLY A 183 -13.63 -6.41 -6.73
N TYR A 184 -13.18 -7.15 -5.72
CA TYR A 184 -14.02 -7.75 -4.71
C TYR A 184 -14.59 -6.66 -3.77
N VAL A 185 -15.82 -6.23 -4.03
CA VAL A 185 -16.53 -5.22 -3.22
C VAL A 185 -17.31 -5.90 -2.08
N TRP A 186 -16.96 -5.59 -0.83
CA TRP A 186 -17.74 -5.99 0.36
C TRP A 186 -18.35 -4.78 1.06
N THR A 187 -19.60 -4.93 1.52
CA THR A 187 -20.34 -3.90 2.26
C THR A 187 -20.66 -4.28 3.71
N ARG A 188 -20.69 -5.59 4.01
CA ARG A 188 -20.99 -6.17 5.34
C ARG A 188 -19.69 -6.49 6.09
N ARG A 189 -19.74 -6.44 7.42
CA ARG A 189 -18.63 -6.89 8.29
C ARG A 189 -18.53 -8.42 8.25
N PRO A 190 -17.33 -9.02 8.11
CA PRO A 190 -17.17 -10.47 8.14
C PRO A 190 -17.29 -11.01 9.58
N HIS A 191 -17.75 -12.25 9.74
CA HIS A 191 -17.66 -12.93 11.04
C HIS A 191 -16.19 -13.08 11.46
N THR A 192 -15.92 -12.76 12.72
CA THR A 192 -14.59 -12.38 13.21
C THR A 192 -14.42 -12.82 14.66
N GLY A 193 -13.36 -13.60 14.94
CA GLY A 193 -13.09 -14.12 16.28
C GLY A 193 -12.70 -13.05 17.31
N THR A 194 -12.89 -13.39 18.57
CA THR A 194 -12.82 -12.49 19.74
C THR A 194 -11.57 -11.60 19.78
N ASN A 195 -10.39 -12.15 19.54
CA ASN A 195 -9.12 -11.40 19.60
C ASN A 195 -9.08 -10.21 18.62
N ASN A 196 -9.65 -10.36 17.43
CA ASN A 196 -9.75 -9.27 16.47
C ASN A 196 -10.77 -8.22 16.92
N LEU A 197 -11.88 -8.62 17.55
CA LEU A 197 -12.89 -7.71 18.08
C LEU A 197 -12.34 -6.87 19.24
N VAL A 198 -11.59 -7.49 20.16
CA VAL A 198 -10.88 -6.79 21.25
C VAL A 198 -9.92 -5.75 20.67
N GLY A 199 -9.05 -6.13 19.72
CA GLY A 199 -8.16 -5.16 19.07
C GLY A 199 -8.90 -4.03 18.34
N ILE A 200 -10.03 -4.31 17.69
CA ILE A 200 -10.88 -3.28 17.08
C ILE A 200 -11.46 -2.31 18.12
N SER A 201 -11.83 -2.78 19.31
CA SER A 201 -12.30 -1.91 20.41
C SER A 201 -11.19 -1.03 20.96
N THR A 202 -10.01 -1.59 21.26
CA THR A 202 -8.85 -0.83 21.75
C THR A 202 -8.42 0.27 20.75
N LEU A 203 -8.50 0.03 19.44
CA LEU A 203 -8.24 1.07 18.43
C LEU A 203 -9.31 2.19 18.40
N LYS A 204 -10.53 1.91 18.84
CA LYS A 204 -11.60 2.93 19.01
C LYS A 204 -11.50 3.69 20.33
N GLU A 205 -10.78 3.17 21.31
CA GLU A 205 -10.47 3.83 22.58
C GLU A 205 -9.20 4.69 22.49
N THR A 206 -8.28 4.37 21.57
CA THR A 206 -7.08 5.17 21.26
C THR A 206 -7.45 6.62 20.91
N SER A 207 -6.67 7.62 21.37
CA SER A 207 -7.05 9.03 21.29
C SER A 207 -7.06 9.60 19.87
N ASP A 208 -7.95 10.56 19.57
CA ASP A 208 -8.03 11.18 18.24
C ASP A 208 -6.72 11.82 17.73
N PRO A 209 -5.91 12.50 18.57
CA PRO A 209 -4.60 13.01 18.15
C PRO A 209 -3.62 11.92 17.72
N GLU A 210 -3.73 10.70 18.24
CA GLU A 210 -2.91 9.54 17.83
C GLU A 210 -3.49 8.85 16.59
N ARG A 211 -4.81 8.97 16.39
CA ARG A 211 -5.52 8.43 15.22
C ARG A 211 -5.46 9.30 13.96
N ASN A 212 -4.96 10.52 14.08
CA ASN A 212 -4.90 11.46 12.96
C ASN A 212 -3.95 10.97 11.85
N GLN A 213 -4.48 10.74 10.64
CA GLN A 213 -3.71 10.20 9.53
C GLN A 213 -2.60 11.13 9.03
N SER A 214 -2.79 12.45 9.04
CA SER A 214 -1.75 13.39 8.60
C SER A 214 -0.55 13.38 9.57
N ARG A 215 -0.81 13.13 10.87
CA ARG A 215 0.23 12.93 11.89
C ARG A 215 0.94 11.58 11.73
N LEU A 216 0.20 10.49 11.51
CA LEU A 216 0.76 9.14 11.32
C LEU A 216 1.57 8.99 10.02
N LEU A 217 1.13 9.63 8.93
CA LEU A 217 1.81 9.63 7.64
C LEU A 217 2.83 10.78 7.48
N SER A 218 3.05 11.58 8.52
CA SER A 218 4.09 12.60 8.52
C SER A 218 5.48 11.97 8.33
N HIS A 219 6.42 12.70 7.72
CA HIS A 219 7.77 12.19 7.49
C HIS A 219 8.45 11.73 8.79
N LYS A 220 8.27 12.47 9.90
CA LYS A 220 8.82 12.10 11.22
C LYS A 220 8.25 10.77 11.72
N SER A 221 6.96 10.53 11.58
CA SER A 221 6.32 9.26 11.95
C SER A 221 6.81 8.11 11.06
N LEU A 222 6.82 8.30 9.73
CA LEU A 222 7.33 7.32 8.77
C LEU A 222 8.85 7.04 8.87
N GLN A 223 9.62 7.90 9.56
CA GLN A 223 11.02 7.65 9.91
C GLN A 223 11.17 7.00 11.30
N LYS A 224 10.30 7.33 12.27
CA LYS A 224 10.25 6.67 13.59
C LYS A 224 9.93 5.18 13.43
N TYR A 225 8.90 4.88 12.63
CA TYR A 225 8.73 3.54 12.10
C TYR A 225 9.78 3.37 11.01
N LYS A 226 11.01 3.02 11.41
CA LYS A 226 12.08 2.58 10.50
C LYS A 226 11.67 1.28 9.80
N TRP A 227 10.49 1.19 9.15
CA TRP A 227 10.32 0.27 8.04
C TRP A 227 9.23 0.54 6.98
N ILE A 228 9.70 0.94 5.79
CA ILE A 228 9.43 0.26 4.51
C ILE A 228 10.78 0.03 3.70
N GLY A 229 11.99 0.09 4.35
CA GLY A 229 13.38 0.15 3.78
C GLY A 229 14.33 -1.11 3.74
N GLN A 230 15.02 -1.52 4.84
CA GLN A 230 15.72 -2.82 5.11
C GLN A 230 15.08 -3.78 6.22
N ALA A 231 14.10 -4.69 5.98
CA ALA A 231 13.37 -5.49 7.02
C ALA A 231 13.72 -6.96 6.91
N SER A 232 14.71 -7.33 7.71
CA SER A 232 15.22 -8.67 7.94
C SER A 232 16.35 -8.54 8.97
N SER A 233 16.00 -8.55 10.26
CA SER A 233 16.90 -8.81 11.39
C SER A 233 16.09 -8.81 12.70
N ASP A 234 15.05 -9.65 12.74
CA ASP A 234 14.38 -10.10 13.96
C ASP A 234 14.06 -11.58 13.69
N GLU A 235 15.09 -12.42 13.77
CA GLU A 235 14.86 -13.82 14.14
C GLU A 235 14.69 -13.84 15.65
N ASP A 236 13.45 -14.04 16.09
CA ASP A 236 13.10 -14.55 17.42
C ASP A 236 11.59 -14.83 17.44
N LEU A 237 11.12 -15.67 18.37
CA LEU A 237 9.73 -16.17 18.51
C LEU A 237 9.30 -17.33 17.59
N LEU A 238 10.24 -18.11 17.07
CA LEU A 238 10.02 -19.54 16.79
C LEU A 238 10.95 -20.44 17.62
N ASP A 239 11.15 -20.09 18.90
CA ASP A 239 11.42 -21.12 19.90
C ASP A 239 10.83 -20.72 21.27
N ARG A 240 9.91 -21.56 21.76
CA ARG A 240 9.38 -21.56 23.14
C ARG A 240 8.92 -22.98 23.49
N PRO A 241 9.86 -23.89 23.83
CA PRO A 241 9.53 -25.07 24.61
C PRO A 241 9.33 -24.63 26.08
N GLY A 242 8.33 -25.19 26.77
CA GLY A 242 8.12 -24.94 28.20
C GLY A 242 6.78 -24.27 28.55
N VAL A 243 5.67 -24.96 28.30
CA VAL A 243 4.51 -24.87 29.19
C VAL A 243 4.70 -25.94 30.25
N THR A 244 5.07 -25.54 31.47
CA THR A 244 5.10 -26.44 32.63
C THR A 244 3.74 -26.47 33.33
N ALA A 245 3.13 -27.64 33.35
CA ALA A 245 2.15 -28.09 34.33
C ALA A 245 2.06 -29.63 34.26
N PRO A 246 1.82 -30.35 35.36
CA PRO A 246 1.73 -29.88 36.75
C PRO A 246 3.10 -29.62 37.40
#